data_AF-A0A0R2CR50-F1
#
_entry.id   AF-A0A0R2CR50-F1
#
_cell.length_a   1.000
_cell.length_b   1.000
_cell.length_c   1.000
_cell.angle_alpha   90.00
_cell.angle_beta   90.00
_cell.angle_gamma   90.00
#
_symmetry.space_group_name_H-M   'P 1'
#
loop_
_entity.id
_entity.type
_entity.pdbx_description
1 polymer ?
#
loop_
_entity_poly.entity_id
_entity_poly.type
_entity_poly.pdbx_seq_one_letter_code
_entity_poly.pdbx_strand_id
1 'polypeptide(L)' 'MATWVWILLIVLALVLGLVGGFYGARRYMENYIKDNPPISEDQLRQMMMQMGQKPSQKKINQMMHSMKNQSRNQK' A
#
# COMPACT_ATOMS: atom_id res chain seq x y z
N MET A 1 12.56 20.41 41.41
CA MET A 1 12.22 19.34 40.44
C MET A 1 11.74 19.98 39.16
N ALA A 2 12.46 19.82 38.06
CA ALA A 2 12.20 20.51 36.80
C ALA A 2 11.10 19.81 36.00
N THR A 3 9.84 20.11 36.32
CA THR A 3 8.63 19.55 35.67
C THR A 3 8.62 19.79 34.15
N TRP A 4 9.24 20.87 33.67
CA TRP A 4 9.36 21.19 32.24
C TRP A 4 10.20 20.18 31.45
N VAL A 5 11.20 19.55 32.07
CA VAL A 5 12.04 18.52 31.43
C VAL A 5 11.22 17.27 31.11
N TRP A 6 10.32 16.89 32.03
CA TRP A 6 9.39 15.78 31.81
C TRP A 6 8.41 16.05 30.66
N ILE A 7 7.91 17.28 30.56
CA ILE A 7 7.00 17.67 29.48
C ILE A 7 7.71 17.57 28.12
N LEU A 8 8.95 18.05 28.01
CA LEU A 8 9.73 17.94 26.78
C LEU A 8 10.02 16.49 26.38
N LEU A 9 10.34 15.62 27.35
CA LEU A 9 10.58 14.21 27.08
C LEU A 9 9.33 13.49 26.57
N ILE A 10 8.16 13.79 27.14
CA ILE A 10 6.88 13.21 26.70
C ILE A 10 6.54 13.67 25.28
N VAL A 11 6.74 14.96 24.97
CA VAL A 11 6.50 15.49 23.61
C VAL A 11 7.45 14.85 22.60
N LEU A 12 8.73 14.72 22.95
CA LEU A 12 9.70 14.07 22.07
C LEU A 12 9.37 12.59 21.84
N ALA A 13 8.96 11.87 22.89
CA ALA A 13 8.51 10.47 22.78
C ALA A 13 7.26 10.33 21.91
N LEU A 14 6.31 11.27 22.01
CA LEU A 14 5.12 11.31 21.15
C LEU A 14 5.49 11.52 19.68
N VAL A 15 6.38 12.47 19.39
CA VAL A 15 6.83 12.74 18.02
C VAL A 15 7.57 11.54 17.44
N LEU A 16 8.49 10.95 18.20
CA LEU A 16 9.22 9.76 17.78
C LEU A 16 8.29 8.55 17.58
N GLY A 17 7.30 8.38 18.45
CA GLY A 17 6.28 7.33 18.33
C GLY A 17 5.41 7.51 17.08
N LEU A 18 4.98 8.73 16.77
CA LEU A 18 4.18 9.02 15.57
C LEU A 18 4.99 8.83 14.29
N VAL A 19 6.21 9.35 14.23
CA VAL A 19 7.08 9.21 13.05
C VAL A 19 7.48 7.75 12.84
N GLY A 20 7.90 7.06 13.91
CA GLY A 20 8.26 5.65 13.86
C GLY A 20 7.07 4.75 13.52
N GLY A 21 5.91 5.01 14.13
CA GLY A 21 4.67 4.26 13.88
C GLY A 21 4.15 4.46 12.45
N PHE A 22 4.13 5.69 11.95
CA PHE A 22 3.69 5.99 10.58
C PHE A 22 4.61 5.36 9.54
N TYR A 23 5.93 5.47 9.71
CA TYR A 23 6.90 4.91 8.77
C TYR A 23 6.91 3.38 8.81
N GLY A 24 6.81 2.79 10.02
CA GLY A 24 6.69 1.35 10.21
C GLY A 24 5.42 0.77 9.59
N ALA A 25 4.26 1.38 9.84
CA ALA A 25 2.98 0.96 9.26
C ALA A 25 3.00 1.06 7.72
N ARG A 26 3.58 2.14 7.17
CA ARG A 26 3.74 2.31 5.72
C ARG A 26 4.57 1.17 5.13
N ARG A 27 5.70 0.84 5.75
CA ARG A 27 6.59 -0.25 5.31
C ARG A 27 5.91 -1.61 5.39
N TYR A 28 5.16 -1.85 6.46
CA TYR A 28 4.40 -3.09 6.66
C TYR A 28 3.31 -3.27 5.61
N MET A 29 2.51 -2.24 5.34
CA MET A 29 1.49 -2.29 4.27
C MET A 29 2.11 -2.54 2.89
N GLU A 30 3.25 -1.90 2.59
CA GLU A 30 3.92 -2.09 1.31
C GLU A 30 4.40 -3.54 1.10
N ASN A 31 4.86 -4.20 2.15
CA ASN A 31 5.25 -5.61 2.10
C ASN A 31 4.01 -6.52 2.00
N TYR A 32 2.96 -6.24 2.78
CA TYR A 32 1.72 -7.01 2.74
C TYR A 32 1.09 -7.03 1.33
N ILE A 33 1.04 -5.88 0.65
CA ILE A 33 0.49 -5.74 -0.72
C ILE A 33 1.38 -6.45 -1.76
N LYS A 34 2.68 -6.62 -1.50
CA LYS A 34 3.58 -7.37 -2.39
C LYS A 34 3.40 -8.87 -2.24
N ASP A 35 3.23 -9.34 -1.01
CA ASP A 35 3.09 -10.77 -0.71
C ASP A 35 1.70 -11.29 -1.09
N ASN A 36 0.66 -10.45 -1.01
CA ASN A 36 -0.68 -10.72 -1.55
C ASN A 36 -1.09 -9.62 -2.55
N PRO A 37 -0.80 -9.80 -3.85
CA PRO A 37 -1.11 -8.79 -4.85
C PRO A 37 -2.63 -8.50 -4.83
N PRO A 38 -3.04 -7.23 -4.82
CA PRO A 38 -4.42 -6.84 -4.54
C PRO A 38 -5.40 -7.20 -5.67
N ILE A 39 -4.90 -7.64 -6.84
CA ILE A 39 -5.70 -7.88 -8.04
C ILE A 39 -5.26 -9.19 -8.71
N SER A 40 -6.17 -10.16 -8.75
CA SER A 40 -6.02 -11.44 -9.46
C SER A 40 -6.62 -11.38 -10.87
N GLU A 41 -6.35 -12.38 -11.73
CA GLU A 41 -6.90 -12.40 -13.09
C GLU A 41 -8.43 -12.43 -13.09
N ASP A 42 -9.02 -13.16 -12.14
CA ASP A 42 -10.46 -13.28 -11.98
C ASP A 42 -11.11 -11.95 -11.56
N GLN A 43 -10.44 -11.18 -10.70
CA GLN A 43 -10.94 -9.84 -10.34
C GLN A 43 -10.85 -8.88 -11.54
N LEU A 44 -9.78 -8.93 -12.34
CA LEU A 44 -9.69 -8.16 -13.58
C LEU A 44 -10.76 -8.57 -14.60
N ARG A 45 -11.04 -9.86 -14.70
CA ARG A 45 -12.10 -10.41 -15.55
C ARG A 45 -13.46 -9.89 -15.11
N GLN A 46 -13.77 -9.95 -13.82
CA GLN A 46 -15.02 -9.42 -13.26
C GLN A 46 -15.12 -7.91 -13.47
N MET A 47 -14.04 -7.14 -13.25
CA MET A 47 -14.01 -5.70 -13.47
C MET A 47 -14.30 -5.33 -14.93
N MET A 48 -13.71 -6.06 -15.89
CA MET A 48 -14.01 -5.85 -17.31
C MET A 48 -15.45 -6.23 -17.68
N MET A 49 -15.98 -7.32 -17.12
CA MET A 49 -17.36 -7.72 -17.34
C MET A 49 -18.34 -6.68 -16.79
N GLN A 50 -18.06 -6.08 -15.62
CA GLN A 50 -18.85 -4.99 -15.05
C GLN A 50 -18.84 -3.73 -15.95
N MET A 51 -17.74 -3.49 -16.66
CA MET A 51 -17.62 -2.39 -17.62
C MET A 51 -18.19 -2.71 -19.01
N GLY A 52 -18.86 -3.87 -19.19
CA GLY A 52 -19.40 -4.29 -20.49
C GLY A 52 -18.34 -4.64 -21.54
N GLN A 53 -17.06 -4.73 -21.13
CA GLN A 53 -15.98 -5.14 -22.03
C GLN A 53 -15.86 -6.66 -22.06
N LYS A 54 -15.75 -7.22 -23.26
CA LYS A 54 -15.50 -8.66 -23.43
C LYS A 54 -14.13 -9.01 -22.83
N PRO A 55 -14.07 -9.88 -21.80
CA PRO A 55 -12.80 -10.28 -21.20
C PRO A 55 -12.02 -11.16 -22.17
N SER A 56 -11.00 -10.60 -22.83
CA SER A 56 -10.05 -11.37 -23.62
C SER A 56 -8.82 -11.70 -22.77
N GLN A 57 -8.40 -12.96 -22.72
CA GLN A 57 -7.27 -13.41 -21.89
C GLN A 57 -5.97 -12.64 -22.20
N LYS A 58 -5.75 -12.27 -23.48
CA LYS A 58 -4.60 -11.44 -23.87
C LYS A 58 -4.65 -10.05 -23.25
N LYS A 59 -5.85 -9.45 -23.20
CA LYS A 59 -6.08 -8.11 -22.64
C LYS A 59 -5.97 -8.14 -21.11
N ILE A 60 -6.40 -9.23 -20.45
CA ILE A 60 -6.19 -9.46 -19.01
C ILE A 60 -4.70 -9.49 -18.69
N ASN A 61 -3.93 -10.32 -19.39
CA ASN A 61 -2.49 -10.44 -19.15
C ASN A 61 -1.77 -9.11 -19.41
N GLN A 62 -2.13 -8.39 -20.48
CA GLN A 62 -1.57 -7.08 -20.78
C GLN A 62 -1.87 -6.06 -19.66
N MET A 63 -3.10 -6.04 -19.16
CA MET A 63 -3.48 -5.17 -18.03
C MET A 63 -2.74 -5.55 -16.76
N MET A 64 -2.68 -6.84 -16.42
CA MET A 64 -1.97 -7.33 -15.23
C MET A 64 -0.50 -6.93 -15.24
N HIS A 65 0.17 -7.08 -16.39
CA HIS A 65 1.56 -6.65 -16.56
C HIS A 65 1.71 -5.13 -16.41
N SER A 66 0.79 -4.33 -16.96
CA SER A 66 0.82 -2.87 -16.82
C SER A 66 0.62 -2.42 -15.37
N MET A 67 -0.30 -3.04 -14.63
CA MET A 67 -0.56 -2.72 -13.22
C MET A 67 0.62 -3.13 -12.34
N LYS A 68 1.22 -4.30 -12.57
CA LYS A 68 2.42 -4.75 -11.85
C LYS A 68 3.59 -3.78 -12.05
N ASN A 69 3.75 -3.23 -13.25
CA ASN A 69 4.79 -2.25 -13.55
C ASN A 69 4.51 -0.89 -12.88
N GLN A 70 3.24 -0.48 -12.80
CA GLN A 70 2.82 0.77 -12.13
C GLN A 70 3.03 0.69 -10.61
N SER A 71 2.72 -0.44 -9.98
CA SER A 71 2.96 -0.66 -8.55
C SER A 71 4.45 -0.69 -8.19
N ARG A 72 5.31 -1.10 -9.13
CA ARG A 72 6.78 -1.13 -8.92
C ARG A 72 7.44 0.24 -9.01
N ASN A 73 6.85 1.16 -9.79
CA ASN A 73 7.35 2.53 -10.00
C ASN A 73 6.86 3.54 -8.95
N GLN A 74 6.01 3.16 -8.00
CA GLN A 74 5.62 4.00 -6.84
C GLN A 74 6.54 3.82 -5.62
N LYS A 75 7.73 3.24 -5.80
CA LYS A 75 8.79 3.21 -4.79
C LYS A 75 9.46 4.56 -4.63
#